data_AF-A0A7G9Z4I8-F1
#
_entry.id   AF-A0A7G9Z4I8-F1
#
_cell.length_a   1.000
_cell.length_b   1.000
_cell.length_c   1.000
_cell.angle_alpha   90.00
_cell.angle_beta   90.00
_cell.angle_gamma   90.00
#
_symmetry.space_group_name_H-M   'P 1'
#
loop_
_entity.id
_entity.type
_entity.pdbx_description
1 polymer ?
#
loop_
_entity_poly.entity_id
_entity_poly.type
_entity_poly.pdbx_seq_one_letter_code
_entity_poly.pdbx_strand_id
1 'polypeptide(L)'
;MFFTTKVVFFAWEKYHILAIVILSFLIAFQLVMIQYILNNMKKTFGNLEFDHKNDVGFDNLYDELKHRFSSSYWYYLLVAGVIVPFIIIKVLDILGEGVAFYIVEPTVWSFLLDIYDIVIRYLMLFLLAIILWIIFNIAWMINKIGKDPYRHTIKLDILCVDKIGGLKPLRDLILKTDTFYFVCITLAIIFYVSPFSILSYESYFLILLLIVGVGFFIIGIRTIQKFLKGRIEEEINKINERYQRHHQRLMDRDLEENHKDKKEELDVESTLLETFYKERERALLLYRNARGYDSITIIEFVCTVILPLVAFLRNFYTSIKFLF
;
A
#
# COMPACT_ATOMS: atom_id res chain seq x y z
N MET A 1 -10.16 22.80 24.52
CA MET A 1 -10.54 24.23 24.72
C MET A 1 -11.03 24.53 26.14
N PHE A 2 -11.79 23.64 26.79
CA PHE A 2 -12.27 23.88 28.16
C PHE A 2 -11.15 23.90 29.24
N PHE A 3 -10.18 23.00 29.12
CA PHE A 3 -9.04 22.93 30.07
C PHE A 3 -8.06 24.11 29.89
N THR A 4 -7.82 24.52 28.64
CA THR A 4 -6.87 25.57 28.26
C THR A 4 -7.30 26.97 28.68
N THR A 5 -8.58 27.19 29.00
CA THR A 5 -9.10 28.46 29.54
C THR A 5 -9.03 28.55 31.07
N LYS A 6 -8.70 27.44 31.74
CA LYS A 6 -8.63 27.34 33.21
C LYS A 6 -7.20 27.34 33.77
N VAL A 7 -6.19 27.15 32.93
CA VAL A 7 -4.76 27.18 33.28
C VAL A 7 -4.23 28.58 32.98
N VAL A 8 -3.69 29.26 33.99
CA VAL A 8 -3.25 30.67 33.90
C VAL A 8 -1.96 30.79 33.10
N PHE A 9 -1.06 29.82 33.23
CA PHE A 9 0.20 29.73 32.49
C PHE A 9 0.08 28.97 31.15
N PHE A 10 -1.12 28.90 30.57
CA PHE A 10 -1.25 28.41 29.20
C PHE A 10 -0.78 29.52 28.26
N ALA A 11 0.43 29.41 27.72
CA ALA A 11 0.93 30.32 26.71
C ALA A 11 0.01 30.22 25.48
N TRP A 12 -0.97 31.12 25.38
CA TRP A 12 -1.89 31.30 24.25
C TRP A 12 -1.13 31.86 23.02
N GLU A 13 0.05 31.32 22.74
CA GLU A 13 0.76 31.60 21.51
C GLU A 13 0.02 30.93 20.35
N LYS A 14 -0.09 31.65 19.24
CA LYS A 14 -0.80 31.19 18.03
C LYS A 14 -0.36 29.79 17.56
N TYR A 15 0.88 29.41 17.86
CA TYR A 15 1.47 28.11 17.54
C TYR A 15 0.81 26.94 18.29
N HIS A 16 0.47 27.08 19.57
CA HIS A 16 -0.15 25.99 20.35
C HIS A 16 -1.59 25.70 19.88
N ILE A 17 -2.37 26.72 19.55
CA ILE A 17 -3.73 26.56 19.01
C ILE A 17 -3.67 25.84 17.66
N LEU A 18 -2.77 26.28 16.78
CA LEU A 18 -2.57 25.68 15.47
C LEU A 18 -2.16 24.20 15.59
N ALA A 19 -1.26 23.87 16.51
CA ALA A 19 -0.82 22.49 16.77
C ALA A 19 -1.99 21.59 17.22
N ILE A 20 -2.85 22.06 18.12
CA ILE A 20 -4.04 21.31 18.58
C ILE A 20 -5.02 21.08 17.43
N VAL A 21 -5.25 22.09 16.58
CA VAL A 21 -6.14 21.98 15.41
C VAL A 21 -5.59 20.97 14.41
N ILE A 22 -4.29 21.04 14.10
CA ILE A 22 -3.62 20.11 13.18
C ILE A 22 -3.70 18.67 13.72
N LEU A 23 -3.43 18.47 15.01
CA LEU A 23 -3.50 17.16 15.65
C LEU A 23 -4.91 16.57 15.62
N SER A 24 -5.92 17.39 15.89
CA SER A 24 -7.33 16.98 15.83
C SER A 24 -7.73 16.59 14.41
N PHE A 25 -7.32 17.38 13.42
CA PHE A 25 -7.54 17.08 12.01
C PHE A 25 -6.82 15.79 11.59
N LEU A 26 -5.58 15.59 12.03
CA LEU A 26 -4.79 14.39 11.76
C LEU A 26 -5.48 13.13 12.31
N ILE A 27 -5.93 13.15 13.56
CA ILE A 27 -6.62 12.01 14.17
C ILE A 27 -7.93 11.70 13.43
N ALA A 28 -8.73 12.73 13.14
CA ALA A 28 -9.96 12.57 12.36
C ALA A 28 -9.67 11.97 10.97
N PHE A 29 -8.64 12.47 10.31
CA PHE A 29 -8.21 11.99 9.00
C PHE A 29 -7.74 10.53 9.05
N GLN A 30 -6.94 10.15 10.05
CA GLN A 30 -6.49 8.77 10.25
C GLN A 30 -7.66 7.80 10.49
N LEU A 31 -8.65 8.18 11.31
CA LEU A 31 -9.84 7.37 11.55
C LEU A 31 -10.65 7.14 10.26
N VAL A 32 -10.90 8.21 9.50
CA VAL A 32 -11.61 8.14 8.21
C VAL A 32 -10.81 7.29 7.21
N MET A 33 -9.49 7.47 7.15
CA MET A 33 -8.59 6.69 6.29
C MET A 33 -8.66 5.20 6.61
N ILE A 34 -8.56 4.82 7.89
CA ILE A 34 -8.65 3.41 8.33
C ILE A 34 -9.95 2.80 7.82
N GLN A 35 -11.08 3.46 8.07
CA GLN A 35 -12.38 2.95 7.63
C GLN A 35 -12.49 2.87 6.10
N TYR A 36 -11.99 3.88 5.40
CA TYR A 36 -11.97 3.92 3.93
C TYR A 36 -11.16 2.76 3.35
N ILE A 37 -9.95 2.53 3.84
CA ILE A 37 -9.07 1.47 3.34
C ILE A 37 -9.66 0.11 3.64
N LEU A 38 -10.18 -0.14 4.85
CA LEU A 38 -10.81 -1.42 5.19
C LEU A 38 -12.00 -1.74 4.29
N ASN A 39 -12.84 -0.74 3.97
CA ASN A 39 -13.94 -0.91 3.04
C ASN A 39 -13.46 -1.18 1.61
N ASN A 40 -12.43 -0.47 1.15
CA ASN A 40 -11.88 -0.67 -0.17
C ASN A 40 -11.17 -2.03 -0.29
N MET A 41 -10.51 -2.51 0.76
CA MET A 41 -9.95 -3.85 0.84
C MET A 41 -11.02 -4.93 0.72
N LYS A 42 -12.13 -4.78 1.47
CA LYS A 42 -13.27 -5.70 1.37
C LYS A 42 -13.81 -5.76 -0.06
N LYS A 43 -13.97 -4.61 -0.70
CA LYS A 43 -14.44 -4.53 -2.09
C LYS A 43 -13.45 -5.13 -3.08
N THR A 44 -12.16 -4.81 -2.95
CA THR A 44 -11.13 -5.27 -3.89
C THR A 44 -10.89 -6.77 -3.77
N PHE A 45 -10.67 -7.30 -2.56
CA PHE A 45 -10.37 -8.72 -2.37
C PHE A 45 -11.61 -9.62 -2.40
N GLY A 46 -12.77 -9.12 -1.96
CA GLY A 46 -14.01 -9.88 -1.98
C GLY A 46 -14.64 -10.03 -3.38
N ASN A 47 -14.26 -9.18 -4.34
CA ASN A 47 -14.78 -9.23 -5.71
C ASN A 47 -13.79 -9.86 -6.71
N LEU A 48 -12.69 -10.47 -6.24
CA LEU A 48 -11.79 -11.20 -7.13
C LEU A 48 -12.49 -12.48 -7.62
N GLU A 49 -12.62 -12.62 -8.94
CA GLU A 49 -13.21 -13.81 -9.54
C GLU A 49 -12.17 -14.93 -9.66
N PHE A 50 -12.58 -16.16 -9.35
CA PHE A 50 -11.77 -17.37 -9.51
C PHE A 50 -12.31 -18.23 -10.67
N ASP A 51 -11.40 -18.78 -11.47
CA ASP A 51 -11.68 -19.65 -12.62
C ASP A 51 -12.31 -20.99 -12.20
N HIS A 52 -12.11 -21.45 -10.97
CA HIS A 52 -12.70 -22.69 -10.45
C HIS A 52 -13.61 -22.39 -9.27
N LYS A 53 -14.91 -22.25 -9.55
CA LYS A 53 -15.95 -22.01 -8.52
C LYS A 53 -16.17 -23.16 -7.53
N ASN A 54 -15.58 -24.33 -7.76
CA ASN A 54 -15.91 -25.58 -7.05
C ASN A 54 -14.78 -26.21 -6.22
N ASP A 55 -13.60 -25.59 -6.12
CA ASP A 55 -12.56 -26.14 -5.23
C ASP A 55 -12.79 -25.70 -3.78
N VAL A 56 -13.16 -26.69 -2.97
CA VAL A 56 -13.57 -26.65 -1.55
C VAL A 56 -12.48 -26.11 -0.59
N GLY A 57 -11.34 -25.63 -1.11
CA GLY A 57 -10.18 -25.19 -0.33
C GLY A 57 -9.77 -23.71 -0.49
N PHE A 58 -10.48 -22.92 -1.30
CA PHE A 58 -10.21 -21.48 -1.42
C PHE A 58 -11.10 -20.70 -0.46
N ASP A 59 -10.63 -20.51 0.77
CA ASP A 59 -11.22 -19.52 1.66
C ASP A 59 -11.24 -18.16 0.96
N ASN A 60 -12.35 -17.43 1.13
CA ASN A 60 -12.50 -16.07 0.65
C ASN A 60 -11.28 -15.25 1.11
N LEU A 61 -10.49 -14.72 0.16
CA LEU A 61 -9.25 -13.98 0.45
C LEU A 61 -9.46 -12.89 1.51
N TYR A 62 -10.65 -12.28 1.52
CA TYR A 62 -11.02 -11.30 2.53
C TYR A 62 -11.17 -11.91 3.94
N ASP A 63 -11.73 -13.11 4.07
CA ASP A 63 -11.89 -13.79 5.36
C ASP A 63 -10.55 -14.25 5.92
N GLU A 64 -9.63 -14.70 5.07
CA GLU A 64 -8.26 -15.00 5.49
C GLU A 64 -7.52 -13.72 5.93
N LEU A 65 -7.66 -12.63 5.17
CA LEU A 65 -7.13 -11.33 5.54
C LEU A 65 -7.67 -10.91 6.92
N LYS A 66 -8.99 -11.01 7.12
CA LYS A 66 -9.66 -10.68 8.38
C LYS A 66 -9.13 -11.51 9.55
N HIS A 67 -8.96 -12.82 9.36
CA HIS A 67 -8.41 -13.72 10.39
C HIS A 67 -6.98 -13.31 10.79
N ARG A 68 -6.14 -12.99 9.80
CA ARG A 68 -4.78 -12.49 10.05
C ARG A 68 -4.78 -11.14 10.76
N PHE A 69 -5.70 -10.25 10.42
CA PHE A 69 -5.86 -8.97 11.10
C PHE A 69 -6.19 -9.14 12.59
N SER A 70 -7.04 -10.11 12.95
CA SER A 70 -7.51 -10.29 14.33
C SER A 70 -6.59 -11.15 15.21
N SER A 71 -5.85 -12.11 14.64
CA SER A 71 -5.13 -13.13 15.42
C SER A 71 -3.60 -12.98 15.39
N SER A 72 -3.05 -12.01 14.69
CA SER A 72 -1.60 -11.97 14.46
C SER A 72 -0.83 -11.36 15.61
N TYR A 73 0.12 -12.12 16.19
CA TYR A 73 1.11 -11.61 17.14
C TYR A 73 1.91 -10.41 16.61
N TRP A 74 2.14 -10.37 15.29
CA TRP A 74 2.85 -9.28 14.62
C TRP A 74 2.16 -7.92 14.75
N TYR A 75 0.84 -7.90 14.96
CA TYR A 75 0.11 -6.67 15.26
C TYR A 75 0.66 -6.00 16.53
N TYR A 76 0.73 -6.76 17.63
CA TYR A 76 1.20 -6.25 18.92
C TYR A 76 2.67 -5.82 18.86
N LEU A 77 3.51 -6.59 18.15
CA LEU A 77 4.92 -6.25 17.96
C LEU A 77 5.08 -4.94 17.19
N LEU A 78 4.31 -4.72 16.13
CA LEU A 78 4.36 -3.48 15.34
C LEU A 78 3.88 -2.28 16.18
N VAL A 79 2.75 -2.42 16.88
CA VAL A 79 2.22 -1.36 17.75
C VAL A 79 3.22 -1.01 18.84
N ALA A 80 3.82 -2.01 19.50
CA ALA A 80 4.86 -1.79 20.50
C ALA A 80 6.09 -1.11 19.88
N GLY A 81 6.55 -1.54 18.70
CA GLY A 81 7.70 -0.96 18.00
C GLY A 81 7.51 0.52 17.64
N VAL A 82 6.26 0.97 17.42
CA VAL A 82 5.95 2.38 17.18
C VAL A 82 5.82 3.17 18.48
N ILE A 83 5.16 2.64 19.51
CA ILE A 83 4.80 3.40 20.72
C ILE A 83 5.94 3.41 21.76
N VAL A 84 6.59 2.27 21.99
CA VAL A 84 7.57 2.09 23.08
C VAL A 84 8.74 3.07 22.99
N PRO A 85 9.35 3.34 21.82
CA PRO A 85 10.43 4.31 21.74
C PRO A 85 10.03 5.72 22.21
N PHE A 86 8.81 6.16 21.89
CA PHE A 86 8.30 7.46 22.31
C PHE A 86 8.04 7.51 23.81
N ILE A 87 7.60 6.40 24.42
CA ILE A 87 7.47 6.29 25.88
C ILE A 87 8.83 6.44 26.55
N ILE A 88 9.86 5.74 26.06
CA ILE A 88 11.21 5.79 26.63
C ILE A 88 11.76 7.21 26.60
N ILE A 89 11.66 7.89 25.45
CA ILE A 89 12.12 9.28 25.30
C ILE A 89 11.39 10.20 26.26
N LYS A 90 10.06 10.10 26.35
CA LYS A 90 9.28 10.96 27.23
C LYS A 90 9.62 10.75 28.71
N VAL A 91 9.90 9.51 29.13
CA VAL A 91 10.35 9.22 30.49
C VAL A 91 11.72 9.82 30.77
N LEU A 92 12.67 9.72 29.82
CA LEU A 92 13.99 10.35 29.94
C LEU A 92 13.88 11.89 30.04
N ASP A 93 13.02 12.50 29.23
CA ASP A 93 12.78 13.95 29.28
C ASP A 93 12.21 14.39 30.64
N ILE A 94 11.26 13.64 31.21
CA ILE A 94 10.69 13.95 32.54
C ILE A 94 11.75 13.82 33.64
N LEU A 95 12.63 12.82 33.56
CA LEU A 95 13.70 12.62 34.54
C LEU A 95 14.82 13.68 34.43
N GLY A 96 14.97 14.32 33.27
CA GLY A 96 16.05 15.25 32.95
C GLY A 96 15.72 16.75 33.03
N GLU A 97 14.66 17.17 33.76
CA GLU A 97 14.13 18.56 33.87
C GLU A 97 12.98 18.94 32.91
N GLY A 98 12.25 17.97 32.36
CA GLY A 98 11.10 18.23 31.48
C GLY A 98 9.99 19.06 32.12
N VAL A 99 9.49 20.05 31.37
CA VAL A 99 8.43 20.97 31.83
C VAL A 99 7.05 20.36 31.57
N ALA A 100 6.45 19.73 32.58
CA ALA A 100 5.02 19.39 32.56
C ALA A 100 4.18 20.59 33.05
N PHE A 101 2.97 20.77 32.53
CA PHE A 101 2.11 21.89 32.95
C PHE A 101 1.83 21.85 34.45
N TYR A 102 1.67 20.65 35.02
CA TYR A 102 1.51 20.45 36.45
C TYR A 102 2.75 20.84 37.27
N ILE A 103 3.96 20.71 36.73
CA ILE A 103 5.19 21.10 37.43
C ILE A 103 5.27 22.63 37.54
N VAL A 104 4.80 23.35 36.52
CA VAL A 104 4.78 24.83 36.48
C VAL A 104 3.60 25.41 37.26
N GLU A 105 2.42 24.84 37.10
CA GLU A 105 1.19 25.26 37.77
C GLU A 105 0.50 24.02 38.36
N PRO A 106 0.75 23.66 39.64
CA PRO A 106 0.28 22.42 40.25
C PRO A 106 -1.22 22.47 40.61
N THR A 107 -2.06 22.61 39.59
CA THR A 107 -3.52 22.58 39.70
C THR A 107 -4.08 21.30 39.09
N VAL A 108 -5.28 20.90 39.52
CA VAL A 108 -6.01 19.78 38.93
C VAL A 108 -6.23 19.99 37.42
N TRP A 109 -6.41 21.23 36.98
CA TRP A 109 -6.61 21.57 35.58
C TRP A 109 -5.34 21.37 34.75
N SER A 110 -4.18 21.75 35.26
CA SER A 110 -2.89 21.51 34.59
C SER A 110 -2.56 20.02 34.51
N PHE A 111 -2.85 19.25 35.56
CA PHE A 111 -2.69 17.79 35.54
C PHE A 111 -3.58 17.11 34.50
N LEU A 112 -4.86 17.50 34.43
CA LEU A 112 -5.78 16.97 33.41
C LEU A 112 -5.35 17.35 31.99
N LEU A 113 -4.76 18.54 31.82
CA LEU A 113 -4.21 18.99 30.54
C LEU A 113 -2.98 18.17 30.11
N ASP A 114 -2.08 17.85 31.04
CA ASP A 114 -0.94 16.95 30.79
C ASP A 114 -1.41 15.55 30.36
N ILE A 115 -2.38 14.97 31.07
CA ILE A 115 -2.98 13.68 30.69
C ILE A 115 -3.59 13.76 29.29
N TYR A 116 -4.34 14.81 28.99
CA TYR A 116 -4.97 15.00 27.69
C TYR A 116 -3.96 15.06 26.56
N ASP A 117 -2.90 15.88 26.70
CA ASP A 117 -1.85 16.00 25.68
C ASP A 117 -1.14 14.66 25.44
N ILE A 118 -0.81 13.94 26.53
CA ILE A 118 -0.24 12.60 26.48
C ILE A 118 -1.16 11.63 25.72
N VAL A 119 -2.41 11.52 26.14
CA VAL A 119 -3.38 10.57 25.54
C VAL A 119 -3.55 10.84 24.05
N ILE A 120 -3.67 12.11 23.64
CA ILE A 120 -3.87 12.43 22.22
C ILE A 120 -2.63 12.15 21.38
N ARG A 121 -1.42 12.47 21.87
CA ARG A 121 -0.18 12.14 21.16
C ARG A 121 -0.03 10.64 20.94
N TYR A 122 -0.30 9.84 21.97
CA TYR A 122 -0.24 8.38 21.88
C TYR A 122 -1.36 7.80 21.04
N LEU A 123 -2.56 8.38 21.07
CA LEU A 123 -3.66 7.98 20.19
C LEU A 123 -3.27 8.15 18.72
N MET A 124 -2.64 9.26 18.35
CA MET A 124 -2.19 9.48 16.98
C MET A 124 -1.10 8.48 16.55
N LEU A 125 -0.13 8.18 17.42
CA LEU A 125 0.89 7.15 17.16
C LEU A 125 0.28 5.75 17.02
N PHE A 126 -0.70 5.43 17.87
CA PHE A 126 -1.45 4.17 17.79
C PHE A 126 -2.22 4.04 16.47
N LEU A 127 -2.90 5.10 16.03
CA LEU A 127 -3.58 5.11 14.74
C LEU A 127 -2.60 4.97 13.56
N LEU A 128 -1.43 5.60 13.65
CA LEU A 128 -0.36 5.44 12.67
C LEU A 128 0.15 3.99 12.61
N ALA A 129 0.32 3.34 13.76
CA ALA A 129 0.67 1.93 13.84
C ALA A 129 -0.41 1.04 13.21
N ILE A 130 -1.69 1.34 13.43
CA ILE A 130 -2.79 0.63 12.75
C ILE A 130 -2.71 0.79 11.24
N ILE A 131 -2.43 2.00 10.74
CA ILE A 131 -2.28 2.24 9.30
C ILE A 131 -1.12 1.42 8.73
N LEU A 132 0.04 1.40 9.40
CA LEU A 132 1.19 0.58 9.00
C LEU A 132 0.85 -0.92 9.00
N TRP A 133 0.10 -1.38 10.01
CA TRP A 133 -0.39 -2.75 10.06
C TRP A 133 -1.31 -3.07 8.88
N ILE A 134 -2.18 -2.13 8.48
CA ILE A 134 -3.05 -2.29 7.32
C ILE A 134 -2.23 -2.41 6.03
N ILE A 135 -1.28 -1.49 5.83
CA ILE A 135 -0.35 -1.48 4.69
C ILE A 135 0.39 -2.82 4.61
N PHE A 136 0.96 -3.30 5.72
CA PHE A 136 1.67 -4.58 5.76
C PHE A 136 0.78 -5.76 5.34
N ASN A 137 -0.48 -5.80 5.79
CA ASN A 137 -1.41 -6.87 5.40
C ASN A 137 -1.82 -6.79 3.94
N ILE A 138 -2.01 -5.58 3.38
CA ILE A 138 -2.24 -5.40 1.94
C ILE A 138 -1.06 -5.95 1.14
N ALA A 139 0.18 -5.58 1.50
CA ALA A 139 1.37 -6.08 0.81
C ALA A 139 1.50 -7.60 0.91
N TRP A 140 1.25 -8.15 2.09
CA TRP A 140 1.28 -9.59 2.29
C TRP A 140 0.25 -10.30 1.42
N MET A 141 -0.99 -9.80 1.37
CA MET A 141 -2.05 -10.40 0.57
C MET A 141 -1.75 -10.32 -0.93
N ILE A 142 -1.28 -9.16 -1.40
CA ILE A 142 -0.85 -8.98 -2.80
C ILE A 142 0.26 -9.97 -3.16
N ASN A 143 1.26 -10.13 -2.28
CA ASN A 143 2.35 -11.10 -2.48
C ASN A 143 1.86 -12.55 -2.45
N LYS A 144 0.85 -12.87 -1.63
CA LYS A 144 0.24 -14.19 -1.58
C LYS A 144 -0.51 -14.52 -2.86
N ILE A 145 -1.32 -13.58 -3.35
CA ILE A 145 -2.01 -13.67 -4.64
C ILE A 145 -1.02 -13.83 -5.80
N GLY A 146 0.14 -13.17 -5.71
CA GLY A 146 1.24 -13.29 -6.65
C GLY A 146 1.89 -14.68 -6.76
N LYS A 147 1.57 -15.62 -5.87
CA LYS A 147 2.18 -16.95 -5.75
C LYS A 147 1.16 -18.06 -5.95
N ASP A 148 1.65 -19.27 -6.20
CA ASP A 148 0.81 -20.46 -6.31
C ASP A 148 0.18 -20.83 -4.96
N PRO A 149 -1.06 -21.36 -4.96
CA PRO A 149 -1.90 -21.70 -6.12
C PRO A 149 -2.76 -20.54 -6.65
N TYR A 150 -2.84 -19.42 -5.93
CA TYR A 150 -3.73 -18.28 -6.25
C TYR A 150 -3.44 -17.62 -7.59
N ARG A 151 -2.15 -17.60 -7.98
CA ARG A 151 -1.73 -17.16 -9.29
C ARG A 151 -2.50 -17.85 -10.41
N HIS A 152 -2.76 -19.14 -10.28
CA HIS A 152 -3.36 -19.94 -11.35
C HIS A 152 -4.90 -19.96 -11.35
N THR A 153 -5.51 -19.59 -10.23
CA THR A 153 -6.97 -19.65 -10.05
C THR A 153 -7.69 -18.32 -10.19
N ILE A 154 -7.03 -17.17 -10.04
CA ILE A 154 -7.69 -15.86 -10.26
C ILE A 154 -7.88 -15.61 -11.75
N LYS A 155 -9.13 -15.36 -12.15
CA LYS A 155 -9.50 -15.07 -13.53
C LYS A 155 -8.97 -13.70 -13.94
N LEU A 156 -8.14 -13.66 -14.97
CA LEU A 156 -7.63 -12.42 -15.56
C LEU A 156 -7.99 -12.36 -17.03
N ASP A 157 -8.52 -11.22 -17.45
CA ASP A 157 -8.76 -10.94 -18.85
C ASP A 157 -7.56 -10.19 -19.43
N ILE A 158 -6.58 -10.93 -19.93
CA ILE A 158 -5.33 -10.39 -20.53
C ILE A 158 -5.61 -9.45 -21.72
N LEU A 159 -6.80 -9.55 -22.34
CA LEU A 159 -7.23 -8.73 -23.47
C LEU A 159 -8.06 -7.51 -23.03
N CYS A 160 -8.24 -7.30 -21.74
CA CYS A 160 -9.05 -6.21 -21.23
C CYS A 160 -8.44 -4.83 -21.58
N VAL A 161 -9.32 -3.85 -21.84
CA VAL A 161 -8.98 -2.50 -22.35
C VAL A 161 -8.03 -1.73 -21.42
N ASP A 162 -8.06 -2.08 -20.13
CA ASP A 162 -7.27 -1.47 -19.08
C ASP A 162 -5.80 -1.93 -19.04
N LYS A 163 -5.36 -2.82 -19.95
CA LYS A 163 -3.96 -3.26 -20.15
C LYS A 163 -3.29 -3.95 -18.93
N ILE A 164 -4.04 -4.20 -17.85
CA ILE A 164 -3.55 -4.81 -16.60
C ILE A 164 -4.45 -5.99 -16.19
N GLY A 165 -5.18 -6.58 -17.14
CA GLY A 165 -5.83 -7.87 -16.90
C GLY A 165 -7.02 -7.84 -15.95
N GLY A 166 -7.63 -6.68 -15.68
CA GLY A 166 -8.64 -6.53 -14.61
C GLY A 166 -8.07 -6.28 -13.21
N LEU A 167 -6.75 -6.13 -13.03
CA LEU A 167 -6.10 -5.82 -11.74
C LEU A 167 -6.12 -4.34 -11.36
N LYS A 168 -6.80 -3.50 -12.14
CA LYS A 168 -6.96 -2.08 -11.85
C LYS A 168 -7.45 -1.81 -10.41
N PRO A 169 -8.43 -2.53 -9.85
CA PRO A 169 -8.87 -2.31 -8.46
C PRO A 169 -7.78 -2.55 -7.41
N LEU A 170 -6.84 -3.46 -7.68
CA LEU A 170 -5.71 -3.76 -6.79
C LEU A 170 -4.67 -2.65 -6.83
N ARG A 171 -4.33 -2.19 -8.04
CA ARG A 171 -3.44 -1.03 -8.25
C ARG A 171 -4.01 0.22 -7.59
N ASP A 172 -5.30 0.49 -7.81
CA ASP A 172 -5.98 1.67 -7.26
C ASP A 172 -6.04 1.59 -5.72
N LEU A 173 -6.16 0.39 -5.14
CA LEU A 173 -6.07 0.18 -3.69
C LEU A 173 -4.68 0.56 -3.15
N ILE A 174 -3.59 0.11 -3.79
CA ILE A 174 -2.22 0.48 -3.41
C ILE A 174 -2.06 2.00 -3.48
N LEU A 175 -2.38 2.59 -4.64
CA LEU A 175 -2.16 4.01 -4.90
C LEU A 175 -2.92 4.91 -3.93
N LYS A 176 -4.19 4.59 -3.65
CA LYS A 176 -4.99 5.34 -2.67
C LYS A 176 -4.44 5.18 -1.26
N THR A 177 -4.08 3.95 -0.88
CA THR A 177 -3.49 3.67 0.45
C THR A 177 -2.22 4.49 0.66
N ASP A 178 -1.33 4.51 -0.34
CA ASP A 178 -0.10 5.29 -0.29
C ASP A 178 -0.35 6.79 -0.27
N THR A 179 -1.28 7.28 -1.10
CA THR A 179 -1.66 8.69 -1.11
C THR A 179 -2.12 9.16 0.27
N PHE A 180 -3.06 8.42 0.89
CA PHE A 180 -3.54 8.74 2.23
C PHE A 180 -2.44 8.62 3.30
N TYR A 181 -1.54 7.63 3.15
CA TYR A 181 -0.40 7.44 4.02
C TYR A 181 0.55 8.64 3.98
N PHE A 182 0.96 9.10 2.79
CA PHE A 182 1.85 10.27 2.66
C PHE A 182 1.20 11.55 3.18
N VAL A 183 -0.11 11.73 3.04
CA VAL A 183 -0.83 12.85 3.66
C VAL A 183 -0.78 12.76 5.19
N CYS A 184 -0.99 11.57 5.78
CA CYS A 184 -0.84 11.37 7.22
C CYS A 184 0.58 11.72 7.69
N ILE A 185 1.60 11.24 6.98
CA ILE A 185 3.00 11.54 7.32
C ILE A 185 3.30 13.03 7.18
N THR A 186 2.77 13.70 6.16
CA THR A 186 2.92 15.16 5.98
C THR A 186 2.38 15.93 7.17
N LEU A 187 1.16 15.60 7.61
CA LEU A 187 0.52 16.20 8.78
C LEU A 187 1.29 15.87 10.07
N ALA A 188 1.80 14.64 10.20
CA ALA A 188 2.63 14.23 11.34
C ALA A 188 3.96 15.00 11.38
N ILE A 189 4.60 15.24 10.24
CA ILE A 189 5.83 16.07 10.15
C ILE A 189 5.53 17.50 10.60
N ILE A 190 4.43 18.10 10.14
CA ILE A 190 4.05 19.46 10.54
C ILE A 190 3.80 19.54 12.05
N PHE A 191 3.26 18.49 12.66
CA PHE A 191 2.96 18.46 14.09
C PHE A 191 4.15 18.12 14.99
N TYR A 192 4.92 17.07 14.67
CA TYR A 192 5.99 16.54 15.54
C TYR A 192 7.35 17.19 15.31
N VAL A 193 7.66 17.61 14.08
CA VAL A 193 9.00 18.15 13.78
C VAL A 193 9.02 19.63 14.13
N SER A 194 9.48 19.92 15.35
CA SER A 194 9.79 21.29 15.75
C SER A 194 10.95 21.83 14.92
N PRO A 195 10.89 23.10 14.46
CA PRO A 195 12.02 23.77 13.80
C PRO A 195 13.20 24.01 14.75
N PHE A 196 13.17 23.58 16.00
CA PHE A 196 14.33 23.65 16.89
C PHE A 196 14.95 22.28 17.18
N SER A 197 14.34 21.22 16.64
CA SER A 197 14.65 19.83 17.02
C SER A 197 14.69 18.92 15.80
N ILE A 198 15.30 19.36 14.69
CA ILE A 198 15.40 18.56 13.46
C ILE A 198 16.14 17.24 13.70
N LEU A 199 17.18 17.23 14.51
CA LEU A 199 17.96 16.03 14.85
C LEU A 199 17.33 15.22 15.99
N SER A 200 16.03 15.37 16.21
CA SER A 200 15.27 14.59 17.18
C SER A 200 14.95 13.19 16.64
N TYR A 201 14.68 12.27 17.56
CA TYR A 201 14.26 10.91 17.24
C TYR A 201 13.00 10.89 16.36
N GLU A 202 12.06 11.81 16.60
CA GLU A 202 10.80 11.93 15.87
C GLU A 202 11.04 12.17 14.37
N SER A 203 12.01 13.02 14.03
CA SER A 203 12.41 13.25 12.64
C SER A 203 12.96 11.99 11.99
N TYR A 204 13.85 11.26 12.66
CA TYR A 204 14.41 10.01 12.14
C TYR A 204 13.33 8.95 11.96
N PHE A 205 12.42 8.83 12.92
CA PHE A 205 11.29 7.92 12.84
C PHE A 205 10.38 8.24 11.65
N LEU A 206 10.03 9.52 11.44
CA LEU A 206 9.21 9.93 10.30
C LEU A 206 9.90 9.73 8.95
N ILE A 207 11.22 9.93 8.86
CA ILE A 207 12.01 9.59 7.66
C ILE A 207 11.96 8.09 7.39
N LEU A 208 12.12 7.26 8.42
CA LEU A 208 12.00 5.80 8.29
C LEU A 208 10.62 5.41 7.75
N LEU A 209 9.56 6.03 8.27
CA LEU A 209 8.20 5.83 7.79
C LEU A 209 8.00 6.26 6.33
N LEU A 210 8.65 7.35 5.88
CA LEU A 210 8.64 7.72 4.46
C LEU A 210 9.28 6.65 3.58
N ILE A 211 10.44 6.12 4.00
CA ILE A 211 11.13 5.04 3.28
C ILE A 211 10.24 3.78 3.21
N VAL A 212 9.56 3.44 4.31
CA VAL A 212 8.63 2.30 4.35
C VAL A 212 7.49 2.48 3.35
N GLY A 213 6.90 3.68 3.24
CA GLY A 213 5.84 3.97 2.27
C GLY A 213 6.31 3.82 0.83
N VAL A 214 7.48 4.36 0.49
CA VAL A 214 8.07 4.21 -0.84
C VAL A 214 8.36 2.74 -1.15
N GLY A 215 8.91 2.01 -0.18
CA GLY A 215 9.18 0.58 -0.29
C GLY A 215 7.90 -0.22 -0.56
N PHE A 216 6.82 0.08 0.15
CA PHE A 216 5.52 -0.57 -0.03
C PHE A 216 4.98 -0.36 -1.45
N PHE A 217 4.99 0.88 -1.96
CA PHE A 217 4.54 1.16 -3.33
C PHE A 217 5.32 0.34 -4.37
N ILE A 218 6.65 0.35 -4.26
CA ILE A 218 7.53 -0.38 -5.19
C ILE A 218 7.25 -1.89 -5.14
N ILE A 219 7.10 -2.46 -3.94
CA ILE A 219 6.81 -3.90 -3.76
C ILE A 219 5.43 -4.23 -4.32
N GLY A 220 4.43 -3.39 -4.07
CA GLY A 220 3.06 -3.56 -4.56
C GLY A 220 3.01 -3.62 -6.08
N ILE A 221 3.59 -2.62 -6.76
CA ILE A 221 3.64 -2.55 -8.22
C ILE A 221 4.45 -3.71 -8.81
N ARG A 222 5.62 -4.04 -8.23
CA ARG A 222 6.42 -5.19 -8.70
C ARG A 222 5.67 -6.51 -8.60
N THR A 223 4.87 -6.68 -7.56
CA THR A 223 4.07 -7.88 -7.39
C THR A 223 2.95 -7.97 -8.44
N ILE A 224 2.24 -6.86 -8.70
CA ILE A 224 1.25 -6.79 -9.79
C ILE A 224 1.92 -7.13 -11.13
N GLN A 225 3.09 -6.56 -11.39
CA GLN A 225 3.84 -6.83 -12.62
C GLN A 225 4.22 -8.30 -12.76
N LYS A 226 4.75 -8.92 -11.69
CA LYS A 226 5.12 -10.35 -11.68
C LYS A 226 3.91 -11.23 -11.94
N PHE A 227 2.79 -10.93 -11.30
CA PHE A 227 1.55 -11.67 -11.45
C PHE A 227 1.00 -11.56 -12.89
N LEU A 228 0.97 -10.35 -13.46
CA LEU A 228 0.55 -10.13 -14.85
C LEU A 228 1.46 -10.86 -15.85
N LYS A 229 2.78 -10.69 -15.74
CA LYS A 229 3.75 -11.35 -16.62
C LYS A 229 3.64 -12.86 -16.53
N GLY A 230 3.50 -13.37 -15.32
CA GLY A 230 3.36 -14.78 -15.08
C GLY A 230 2.14 -15.39 -15.77
N ARG A 231 1.01 -14.67 -15.79
CA ARG A 231 -0.20 -15.13 -16.47
C ARG A 231 -0.11 -15.04 -17.99
N ILE A 232 0.54 -14.02 -18.50
CA ILE A 232 0.82 -13.92 -19.95
C ILE A 232 1.76 -15.07 -20.39
N GLU A 233 2.76 -15.41 -19.58
CA GLU A 233 3.68 -16.53 -19.84
C GLU A 233 2.94 -17.88 -19.88
N GLU A 234 2.00 -18.10 -18.95
CA GLU A 234 1.13 -19.29 -18.97
C GLU A 234 0.28 -19.39 -20.24
N GLU A 235 -0.33 -18.28 -20.68
CA GLU A 235 -1.09 -18.27 -21.94
C GLU A 235 -0.19 -18.50 -23.16
N ILE A 236 1.01 -17.93 -23.19
CA ILE A 236 1.99 -18.21 -24.25
C ILE A 236 2.35 -19.70 -24.27
N ASN A 237 2.56 -20.33 -23.11
CA ASN A 237 2.86 -21.75 -23.03
C ASN A 237 1.69 -22.61 -23.51
N LYS A 238 0.45 -22.28 -23.14
CA LYS A 238 -0.75 -22.97 -23.65
C LYS A 238 -0.88 -22.85 -25.17
N ILE A 239 -0.65 -21.66 -25.73
CA ILE A 239 -0.66 -21.44 -27.18
C ILE A 239 0.44 -22.29 -27.84
N ASN A 240 1.64 -22.32 -27.26
CA ASN A 240 2.76 -23.08 -27.79
C ASN A 240 2.50 -24.60 -27.76
N GLU A 241 1.89 -25.13 -26.70
CA GLU A 241 1.48 -26.54 -26.62
C GLU A 241 0.39 -26.89 -27.64
N ARG A 242 -0.57 -25.99 -27.89
CA ARG A 242 -1.59 -26.17 -28.93
C ARG A 242 -0.96 -26.13 -30.32
N TYR A 243 -0.06 -25.18 -30.55
CA TYR A 243 0.71 -25.07 -31.78
C TYR A 243 1.51 -26.35 -32.05
N GLN A 244 2.26 -26.87 -31.07
CA GLN A 244 3.02 -28.10 -31.22
C GLN A 244 2.13 -29.31 -31.53
N ARG A 245 0.98 -29.43 -30.86
CA ARG A 245 0.00 -30.51 -31.13
C ARG A 245 -0.55 -30.45 -32.55
N HIS A 246 -0.93 -29.27 -33.03
CA HIS A 246 -1.43 -29.11 -34.40
C HIS A 246 -0.33 -29.27 -35.46
N HIS A 247 0.89 -28.81 -35.16
CA HIS A 247 2.03 -29.01 -36.04
C HIS A 247 2.40 -30.49 -36.18
N GLN A 248 2.39 -31.26 -35.08
CA GLN A 248 2.60 -32.72 -35.12
C GLN A 248 1.51 -33.43 -35.94
N ARG A 249 0.23 -33.09 -35.73
CA ARG A 249 -0.87 -33.66 -36.53
C ARG A 249 -0.73 -33.39 -38.02
N LEU A 250 -0.27 -32.20 -38.39
CA LEU A 250 0.03 -31.86 -39.79
C LEU A 250 1.17 -32.71 -40.35
N MET A 251 2.28 -32.83 -39.62
CA MET A 251 3.42 -33.65 -40.07
C MET A 251 3.05 -35.14 -40.21
N ASP A 252 2.29 -35.69 -39.27
CA ASP A 252 1.84 -37.09 -39.31
C ASP A 252 0.89 -37.34 -40.49
N ARG A 253 0.07 -36.34 -40.86
CA ARG A 253 -0.90 -36.42 -41.97
C ARG A 253 -0.28 -36.21 -43.35
N ASP A 254 0.77 -35.39 -43.45
CA ASP A 254 1.51 -35.13 -44.69
C ASP A 254 2.32 -36.38 -45.13
N LEU A 255 2.65 -37.26 -44.17
CA LEU A 255 3.29 -38.56 -44.41
C LEU A 255 2.32 -39.66 -44.91
N GLU A 256 1.00 -39.48 -44.80
CA GLU A 256 -0.02 -40.44 -45.26
C GLU A 256 -0.56 -40.07 -46.66
N GLU A 257 0.00 -40.74 -47.66
CA GLU A 257 0.00 -40.55 -49.12
C GLU A 257 -1.36 -40.69 -49.87
N ASN A 258 -2.49 -40.16 -49.38
CA ASN A 258 -3.77 -40.17 -50.11
C ASN A 258 -4.33 -38.76 -50.42
N HIS A 259 -4.19 -38.35 -51.69
CA HIS A 259 -4.05 -36.95 -52.11
C HIS A 259 -5.30 -36.21 -52.63
N LYS A 260 -6.55 -36.68 -52.43
CA LYS A 260 -7.73 -35.98 -53.00
C LYS A 260 -8.70 -35.34 -52.01
N ASP A 261 -8.90 -35.90 -50.80
CA ASP A 261 -9.79 -35.30 -49.78
C ASP A 261 -9.06 -34.49 -48.69
N LYS A 262 -7.72 -34.54 -48.63
CA LYS A 262 -6.92 -33.88 -47.56
C LYS A 262 -6.64 -32.39 -47.76
N LYS A 263 -6.94 -31.82 -48.93
CA LYS A 263 -6.47 -30.46 -49.29
C LYS A 263 -7.21 -29.35 -48.53
N GLU A 264 -8.52 -29.48 -48.30
CA GLU A 264 -9.28 -28.55 -47.46
C GLU A 264 -8.90 -28.65 -45.98
N GLU A 265 -8.67 -29.87 -45.47
CA GLU A 265 -8.23 -30.07 -44.08
C GLU A 265 -6.82 -29.50 -43.82
N LEU A 266 -5.91 -29.65 -44.78
CA LEU A 266 -4.57 -29.03 -44.75
C LEU A 266 -4.64 -27.50 -44.71
N ASP A 267 -5.58 -26.90 -45.46
CA ASP A 267 -5.76 -25.45 -45.50
C ASP A 267 -6.34 -24.90 -44.18
N VAL A 268 -7.29 -25.65 -43.57
CA VAL A 268 -7.85 -25.35 -42.24
C VAL A 268 -6.76 -25.45 -41.16
N GLU A 269 -5.91 -26.47 -41.22
CA GLU A 269 -4.87 -26.66 -40.21
C GLU A 269 -3.71 -25.64 -40.38
N SER A 270 -3.43 -25.20 -41.61
CA SER A 270 -2.47 -24.10 -41.87
C SER A 270 -3.00 -22.74 -41.39
N THR A 271 -4.28 -22.44 -41.61
CA THR A 271 -4.92 -21.21 -41.11
C THR A 271 -5.03 -21.20 -39.58
N LEU A 272 -5.21 -22.36 -38.95
CA LEU A 272 -5.12 -22.52 -37.50
C LEU A 272 -3.69 -22.25 -36.97
N LEU A 273 -2.65 -22.72 -37.65
CA LEU A 273 -1.27 -22.40 -37.29
C LEU A 273 -0.97 -20.89 -37.42
N GLU A 274 -1.44 -20.25 -38.50
CA GLU A 274 -1.24 -18.82 -38.72
C GLU A 274 -1.96 -17.98 -37.65
N THR A 275 -3.17 -18.39 -37.24
CA THR A 275 -3.91 -17.75 -36.15
C THR A 275 -3.20 -17.92 -34.81
N PHE A 276 -2.72 -19.12 -34.46
CA PHE A 276 -1.91 -19.32 -33.24
C PHE A 276 -0.61 -18.53 -33.25
N TYR A 277 0.06 -18.41 -34.40
CA TYR A 277 1.26 -17.59 -34.53
C TYR A 277 0.96 -16.11 -34.25
N LYS A 278 -0.10 -15.57 -34.87
CA LYS A 278 -0.56 -14.18 -34.64
C LYS A 278 -0.99 -13.95 -33.19
N GLU A 279 -1.68 -14.91 -32.57
CA GLU A 279 -2.06 -14.84 -31.15
C GLU A 279 -0.84 -14.83 -30.23
N ARG A 280 0.14 -15.71 -30.49
CA ARG A 280 1.40 -15.75 -29.74
C ARG A 280 2.17 -14.43 -29.85
N GLU A 281 2.25 -13.87 -31.05
CA GLU A 281 2.95 -12.59 -31.27
C GLU A 281 2.26 -11.45 -30.52
N ARG A 282 0.91 -11.39 -30.53
CA ARG A 282 0.14 -10.44 -29.72
C ARG A 282 0.39 -10.64 -28.22
N ALA A 283 0.41 -11.86 -27.73
CA ALA A 283 0.70 -12.16 -26.33
C ALA A 283 2.13 -11.75 -25.92
N LEU A 284 3.13 -11.96 -26.79
CA LEU A 284 4.51 -11.52 -26.56
C LEU A 284 4.63 -9.99 -26.53
N LEU A 285 3.89 -9.28 -27.38
CA LEU A 285 3.82 -7.82 -27.34
C LEU A 285 3.21 -7.33 -26.03
N LEU A 286 2.15 -7.99 -25.54
CA LEU A 286 1.56 -7.71 -24.23
C LEU A 286 2.55 -7.99 -23.09
N TYR A 287 3.28 -9.11 -23.14
CA TYR A 287 4.32 -9.45 -22.16
C TYR A 287 5.40 -8.37 -22.07
N ARG A 288 5.88 -7.89 -23.23
CA ARG A 288 6.91 -6.84 -23.30
C ARG A 288 6.40 -5.50 -22.76
N ASN A 289 5.12 -5.21 -22.94
CA ASN A 289 4.49 -3.98 -22.52
C ASN A 289 3.85 -4.05 -21.11
N ALA A 290 3.82 -5.24 -20.48
CA ALA A 290 3.30 -5.47 -19.13
C ALA A 290 4.19 -4.83 -18.05
N ARG A 291 4.00 -3.53 -17.83
CA ARG A 291 4.68 -2.78 -16.77
C ARG A 291 3.93 -2.85 -15.43
N GLY A 292 2.62 -3.09 -15.44
CA GLY A 292 1.78 -3.12 -14.23
C GLY A 292 1.43 -1.74 -13.66
N TYR A 293 1.86 -0.67 -14.33
CA TYR A 293 1.60 0.73 -13.96
C TYR A 293 1.50 1.61 -15.21
N ASP A 294 0.71 2.69 -15.11
CA ASP A 294 0.63 3.73 -16.14
C ASP A 294 1.48 4.94 -15.74
N SER A 295 1.85 5.79 -16.70
CA SER A 295 2.58 7.04 -16.41
C SER A 295 1.81 7.93 -15.43
N ILE A 296 0.48 7.93 -15.49
CA ILE A 296 -0.40 8.65 -14.57
C ILE A 296 -0.19 8.16 -13.12
N THR A 297 -0.10 6.84 -12.92
CA THR A 297 0.15 6.23 -11.60
C THR A 297 1.49 6.67 -11.01
N ILE A 298 2.54 6.77 -11.85
CA ILE A 298 3.84 7.27 -11.39
C ILE A 298 3.77 8.74 -11.02
N ILE A 299 3.12 9.57 -11.84
CA ILE A 299 2.97 11.01 -11.58
C ILE A 299 2.23 11.22 -10.26
N GLU A 300 1.12 10.52 -10.05
CA GLU A 300 0.33 10.60 -8.81
C GLU A 300 1.15 10.18 -7.59
N PHE A 301 1.91 9.09 -7.69
CA PHE A 301 2.83 8.67 -6.63
C PHE A 301 3.94 9.71 -6.35
N VAL A 302 4.58 10.25 -7.39
CA VAL A 302 5.64 11.25 -7.22
C VAL A 302 5.07 12.53 -6.57
N CYS A 303 3.91 13.00 -7.01
CA CYS A 303 3.25 14.15 -6.42
C CYS A 303 2.93 13.96 -4.94
N THR A 304 2.52 12.75 -4.53
CA THR A 304 2.19 12.46 -3.13
C THR A 304 3.43 12.35 -2.24
N VAL A 305 4.55 11.82 -2.76
CA VAL A 305 5.84 11.76 -2.04
C VAL A 305 6.47 13.15 -1.88
N ILE A 306 6.25 14.06 -2.83
CA ILE A 306 6.78 15.44 -2.74
C ILE A 306 6.19 16.19 -1.55
N LEU A 307 4.92 15.98 -1.19
CA LEU A 307 4.25 16.68 -0.08
C LEU A 307 5.00 16.58 1.26
N PRO A 308 5.29 15.37 1.80
CA PRO A 308 6.01 15.26 3.06
C PRO A 308 7.47 15.71 2.93
N LEU A 309 8.10 15.58 1.77
CA LEU A 309 9.46 16.10 1.55
C LEU A 309 9.50 17.63 1.65
N VAL A 310 8.52 18.32 1.05
CA VAL A 310 8.41 19.78 1.14
C VAL A 310 8.13 20.21 2.59
N ALA A 311 7.26 19.49 3.31
CA ALA A 311 7.02 19.76 4.72
C ALA A 311 8.31 19.62 5.56
N PHE A 312 9.07 18.55 5.32
CA PHE A 312 10.34 18.30 5.99
C PHE A 312 11.39 19.39 5.67
N LEU A 313 11.56 19.73 4.38
CA LEU A 313 12.48 20.78 3.93
C LEU A 313 12.12 22.17 4.48
N ARG A 314 10.82 22.49 4.58
CA ARG A 314 10.36 23.74 5.18
C ARG A 314 10.78 23.84 6.65
N ASN A 315 10.57 22.77 7.41
CA ASN A 315 11.00 22.72 8.80
C ASN A 315 12.52 22.82 8.88
N PHE A 316 13.25 22.11 8.00
CA PHE A 316 14.70 22.17 7.88
C PHE A 316 15.24 23.60 7.66
N TYR A 317 14.70 24.30 6.67
CA TYR A 317 15.10 25.65 6.30
C TYR A 317 14.81 26.68 7.40
N THR A 318 13.66 26.54 8.07
CA THR A 318 13.25 27.43 9.16
C THR A 318 14.24 27.37 10.33
N SER A 319 14.78 26.19 10.62
CA SER A 319 15.80 25.99 11.66
C SER A 319 17.14 26.60 11.29
N ILE A 320 17.59 26.45 10.04
CA ILE A 320 18.84 27.06 9.57
C ILE A 320 18.76 28.59 9.68
N LYS A 321 17.65 29.19 9.25
CA LYS A 321 17.44 30.63 9.32
C LYS A 321 17.39 31.17 10.77
N PHE A 322 17.12 30.32 11.75
CA PHE A 322 17.16 30.72 13.15
C PHE A 322 18.56 30.59 13.76
N LEU A 323 19.39 29.69 13.24
CA LEU A 323 20.76 29.45 13.70
C LEU A 323 21.80 30.42 13.10
N PHE A 324 21.48 31.13 12.03
CA PHE A 324 22.35 32.09 11.32
C PHE A 324 21.66 33.44 11.12
#